data_AF-A0A6B2ULT9-F1
#
_entry.id   AF-A0A6B2ULT9-F1
#
_cell.length_a   1.000
_cell.length_b   1.000
_cell.length_c   1.000
_cell.angle_alpha   90.00
_cell.angle_beta   90.00
_cell.angle_gamma   90.00
#
_symmetry.space_group_name_H-M   'P 1'
#
loop_
_entity.id
_entity.type
_entity.pdbx_description
1 polymer ?
#
loop_
_entity_poly.entity_id
_entity_poly.type
_entity_poly.pdbx_seq_one_letter_code
_entity_poly.pdbx_strand_id
1 'polypeptide(L)' 'EEVVGEVRDEHDARARPALVRAGSEDVRVVWAAEGSLRLDRLAGLGPVLPEGPYETLGGLLAAELGRVPRAG' A
#
# COMPACT_ATOMS: atom_id res chain seq x y z
N GLU A 1 32.93 27.82 3.86
CA GLU A 1 32.11 27.16 2.83
C GLU A 1 31.19 26.21 3.55
N GLU A 2 29.94 26.61 3.72
CA GLU A 2 28.91 25.76 4.31
C GLU A 2 28.27 25.00 3.15
N VAL A 3 28.60 23.71 3.03
CA VAL A 3 27.93 22.82 2.09
C VAL A 3 26.60 22.45 2.72
N VAL A 4 25.59 23.29 2.47
CA VAL A 4 24.19 22.94 2.77
C VAL A 4 23.80 21.89 1.73
N GLY A 5 24.01 20.62 2.07
CA GLY A 5 23.35 19.53 1.36
C GLY A 5 21.86 19.72 1.56
N GLU A 6 21.12 19.99 0.50
CA GLU A 6 19.67 19.93 0.55
C GLU A 6 19.28 18.50 0.91
N VAL A 7 19.08 18.26 2.22
CA VAL A 7 18.43 17.05 2.70
C VAL A 7 16.99 17.16 2.23
N ARG A 8 16.76 16.64 1.03
CA ARG A 8 15.41 16.31 0.59
C ARG A 8 14.92 15.23 1.54
N ASP A 9 13.98 15.61 2.40
CA ASP A 9 13.20 14.65 3.15
C ASP A 9 12.62 13.66 2.13
N GLU A 10 12.97 12.38 2.28
CA GLU A 10 12.61 11.31 1.33
C GLU A 10 11.08 11.08 1.29
N HIS A 11 10.35 11.75 2.19
CA HIS A 11 8.91 11.90 2.16
C HIS A 11 8.49 13.08 1.28
N ASP A 12 8.52 12.86 -0.04
CA ASP A 12 8.02 13.81 -1.03
C ASP A 12 6.56 14.19 -0.71
N ALA A 13 6.30 15.49 -0.52
CA ALA A 13 4.96 16.07 -0.33
C ALA A 13 4.03 15.86 -1.55
N ARG A 14 4.52 15.23 -2.62
CA ARG A 14 3.76 14.73 -3.78
C ARG A 14 3.46 13.23 -3.71
N ALA A 15 3.54 12.60 -2.53
CA ALA A 15 3.21 11.19 -2.36
C ALA A 15 1.84 10.89 -3.00
N ARG A 16 1.84 9.99 -4.00
CA ARG A 16 0.60 9.52 -4.60
C ARG A 16 -0.25 8.91 -3.49
N PRO A 17 -1.59 9.01 -3.54
CA PRO A 17 -2.41 8.35 -2.54
C PRO A 17 -2.06 6.86 -2.51
N ALA A 18 -1.80 6.32 -1.31
CA ALA A 18 -1.44 4.91 -1.12
C ALA A 18 -2.55 3.93 -1.56
N LEU A 19 -3.72 4.46 -1.93
CA LEU A 19 -4.88 3.74 -2.45
C LEU A 19 -5.58 4.61 -3.50
N VAL A 20 -5.67 4.14 -4.73
CA VAL A 20 -6.35 4.82 -5.84
C VAL A 20 -7.28 3.86 -6.56
N ARG A 21 -8.44 4.36 -7.01
CA ARG A 21 -9.33 3.57 -7.86
C ARG A 21 -8.67 3.42 -9.23
N ALA A 22 -8.40 2.18 -9.62
CA ALA A 22 -7.73 1.86 -10.89
C ALA A 22 -8.73 1.54 -12.01
N GLY A 23 -9.99 1.22 -11.68
CA GLY A 23 -11.03 0.98 -12.67
C GLY A 23 -12.23 0.22 -12.12
N SER A 24 -12.89 -0.49 -13.01
CA SER A 24 -13.94 -1.46 -12.69
C SER A 24 -13.88 -2.62 -13.68
N GLU A 25 -14.05 -3.84 -13.18
CA GLU A 25 -14.19 -5.04 -13.98
C GLU A 25 -15.50 -5.73 -13.63
N ASP A 26 -16.37 -5.90 -14.63
CA ASP A 26 -17.76 -6.31 -14.46
C ASP A 26 -18.49 -5.48 -13.39
N VAL A 27 -18.90 -6.12 -12.30
CA VAL A 27 -19.58 -5.52 -11.14
C VAL A 27 -18.62 -5.12 -10.01
N ARG A 28 -17.31 -5.31 -10.18
CA ARG A 28 -16.29 -5.04 -9.15
C ARG A 28 -15.51 -3.77 -9.44
N VAL A 29 -15.18 -3.04 -8.38
CA VAL A 29 -14.26 -1.89 -8.44
C VAL A 29 -12.84 -2.38 -8.20
N VAL A 30 -11.91 -1.96 -9.06
CA VAL A 30 -10.50 -2.30 -8.94
C VAL A 30 -9.76 -1.12 -8.31
N TRP A 31 -8.89 -1.43 -7.35
CA TRP A 31 -8.06 -0.48 -6.63
C TRP A 31 -6.58 -0.85 -6.84
N ALA A 32 -5.74 0.16 -7.05
CA ALA A 32 -4.30 0.03 -6.93
C ALA A 32 -3.89 0.58 -5.56
N ALA A 33 -3.08 -0.19 -4.85
CA ALA A 33 -2.64 0.12 -3.49
C ALA A 33 -1.13 -0.07 -3.36
N GLU A 34 -0.49 0.75 -2.54
CA GLU A 34 0.89 0.52 -2.14
C GLU A 34 0.99 -0.64 -1.14
N GLY A 35 2.10 -1.38 -1.15
CA GLY A 35 2.33 -2.45 -0.17
C GLY A 35 2.43 -1.93 1.27
N SER A 36 2.78 -0.65 1.45
CA SER A 36 2.80 0.05 2.74
C SER A 36 1.42 0.43 3.25
N LEU A 37 0.36 0.31 2.43
CA LEU A 37 -0.99 0.68 2.81
C LEU A 37 -1.44 -0.12 4.03
N ARG A 38 -1.80 0.58 5.10
CA ARG A 38 -2.31 -0.04 6.32
C ARG A 38 -3.71 -0.62 6.09
N LEU A 39 -3.96 -1.79 6.66
CA LEU A 39 -5.21 -2.54 6.44
C LEU A 39 -6.44 -1.88 7.06
N ASP A 40 -6.28 -1.14 8.16
CA ASP A 40 -7.34 -0.35 8.79
C ASP A 40 -7.92 0.72 7.84
N ARG A 41 -7.11 1.22 6.89
CA ARG A 41 -7.55 2.16 5.85
C ARG A 41 -8.49 1.53 4.82
N LEU A 42 -8.50 0.20 4.72
CA LEU A 42 -9.40 -0.55 3.84
C LEU A 42 -10.77 -0.83 4.49
N ALA A 43 -10.94 -0.63 5.79
CA ALA A 43 -12.16 -0.98 6.51
C ALA A 43 -13.43 -0.33 5.90
N GLY A 44 -13.31 0.88 5.35
CA GLY A 44 -14.41 1.57 4.67
C GLY A 44 -14.77 1.05 3.28
N LEU A 45 -13.95 0.17 2.69
CA LEU A 45 -14.19 -0.44 1.38
C LEU A 45 -14.93 -1.78 1.47
N GLY A 46 -15.14 -2.30 2.68
CA GLY A 46 -15.83 -3.57 2.92
C GLY A 46 -15.10 -4.89 2.68
N PRO A 47 -13.77 -4.98 2.43
CA PRO A 47 -13.12 -6.29 2.39
C PRO A 47 -13.08 -6.92 3.78
N VAL A 48 -13.40 -8.21 3.86
CA VAL A 48 -13.07 -9.04 5.01
C VAL A 48 -11.64 -9.54 4.82
N LEU A 49 -10.74 -9.05 5.65
CA LEU A 49 -9.33 -9.45 5.63
C LEU A 49 -9.12 -10.61 6.61
N PRO A 50 -8.23 -11.56 6.32
CA PRO A 50 -7.88 -12.57 7.29
C PRO A 50 -7.25 -11.91 8.53
N GLU A 51 -7.27 -12.63 9.66
CA GLU A 51 -6.56 -12.21 10.87
C GLU A 51 -5.09 -12.68 10.80
N GLY A 52 -4.17 -11.90 11.37
CA GLY A 52 -2.78 -12.30 11.44
C GLY A 52 -1.87 -11.18 11.94
N PRO A 53 -0.55 -11.47 12.09
CA PRO A 53 0.44 -10.53 12.60
C PRO A 53 0.90 -9.56 11.50
N TYR A 54 -0.04 -8.95 10.77
CA TYR A 54 0.25 -7.99 9.71
C TYR A 54 -0.61 -6.74 9.86
N GLU A 55 -0.02 -5.60 9.51
CA GLU A 55 -0.68 -4.30 9.59
C GLU A 55 -0.82 -3.63 8.22
N THR A 56 -0.10 -4.14 7.21
CA THR A 56 -0.05 -3.58 5.86
C THR A 56 -0.45 -4.60 4.80
N LEU A 57 -0.87 -4.12 3.63
CA LEU A 57 -1.22 -4.97 2.49
C LEU A 57 -0.05 -5.83 2.04
N GLY A 58 1.16 -5.29 2.02
CA GLY A 58 2.37 -6.04 1.70
C GLY A 58 2.69 -7.11 2.74
N GLY A 59 2.48 -6.82 4.03
CA GLY A 59 2.63 -7.80 5.12
C GLY A 59 1.63 -8.94 5.01
N LEU A 60 0.36 -8.64 4.72
CA LEU A 60 -0.68 -9.63 4.43
C LEU A 60 -0.29 -10.52 3.25
N LEU A 61 0.10 -9.93 2.11
CA LEU A 61 0.51 -10.69 0.93
C LEU A 61 1.74 -11.58 1.21
N ALA A 62 2.71 -11.08 1.96
CA ALA A 62 3.90 -11.86 2.30
C ALA A 62 3.57 -13.02 3.24
N ALA A 63 2.65 -12.82 4.21
CA ALA A 63 2.18 -13.86 5.11
C ALA A 63 1.44 -14.97 4.36
N GLU A 64 0.51 -14.61 3.47
CA GLU A 64 -0.25 -15.57 2.66
C GLU A 64 0.64 -16.33 1.66
N LEU A 65 1.66 -15.67 1.09
CA LEU A 65 2.57 -16.29 0.11
C LEU A 65 3.77 -17.02 0.73
N GLY A 66 4.02 -16.82 2.03
CA GLY A 66 5.21 -17.32 2.74
C GLY A 66 6.54 -16.73 2.25
N ARG A 67 6.51 -15.61 1.51
CA ARG A 67 7.70 -14.96 0.92
C ARG A 67 7.41 -13.50 0.55
N VAL A 68 8.46 -12.71 0.32
CA VAL A 68 8.29 -11.38 -0.30
C VAL A 68 7.74 -11.55 -1.73
N PRO A 69 6.60 -10.90 -2.07
CA PRO A 69 6.02 -11.01 -3.39
C PRO A 69 6.94 -10.43 -4.46
N ARG A 70 6.90 -11.01 -5.66
CA ARG A 70 7.44 -10.37 -6.87
C ARG A 70 6.28 -9.74 -7.62
N ALA A 71 6.57 -8.72 -8.43
CA ALA A 71 5.62 -8.29 -9.46
C ALA A 71 5.28 -9.52 -10.31
N GLY A 72 3.99 -9.63 -10.66
CA GLY A 72 3.33 -10.77 -11.33
C GLY A 72 4.26 -11.73 -12.05
#